data_AF-A0AA45W8N1-F1
#
_entry.id   AF-A0AA45W8N1-F1
#
_cell.length_a   1.000
_cell.length_b   1.000
_cell.length_c   1.000
_cell.angle_alpha   90.00
_cell.angle_beta   90.00
_cell.angle_gamma   90.00
#
_symmetry.space_group_name_H-M   'P 1'
#
loop_
_entity.id
_entity.type
_entity.pdbx_description
1 polymer ?
#
loop_
_entity_poly.entity_id
_entity_poly.type
_entity_poly.pdbx_seq_one_letter_code
_entity_poly.pdbx_strand_id
1 'polypeptide(L)'
;MEFFGLDTVNARWFVSMLERLRQLSSEEVDRMLRDPAAQDRLRYHPINWAAKNIPIRKDQLESLPAHYRDDPEYELHQFQVSTGQGRVVGFFDEHWIFNVVLLDPLHNLQPSRNFEYKVDPCSPLSCEITALREGMLQGLSHCQQAACAAASHFRQLATAQQVHLEAFDILMVKISDPALLGTAKELVKNGDAASLADIFETGILATMAQG
;
A
#
# COMPACT_ATOMS: atom_id res chain seq x y z
N MET A 1 11.37 0.67 6.41
CA MET A 1 10.00 1.23 6.48
C MET A 1 9.51 1.74 5.13
N GLU A 2 10.40 2.17 4.23
CA GLU A 2 10.07 2.68 2.88
C GLU A 2 9.25 1.71 2.00
N PHE A 3 9.39 0.39 2.19
CA PHE A 3 8.71 -0.64 1.39
C PHE A 3 7.37 -1.14 1.95
N PHE A 4 6.82 -0.52 3.00
CA PHE A 4 5.56 -0.95 3.62
C PHE A 4 4.43 0.07 3.51
N GLY A 5 4.63 1.22 2.85
CA GLY A 5 3.62 2.29 2.78
C GLY A 5 3.29 2.91 4.15
N LEU A 6 4.25 2.88 5.08
CA LEU A 6 4.15 3.40 6.44
C LEU A 6 5.10 4.59 6.68
N ASP A 7 5.53 5.23 5.60
CA ASP A 7 6.39 6.43 5.59
C ASP A 7 5.77 7.60 6.37
N THR A 8 4.44 7.70 6.37
CA THR A 8 3.67 8.71 7.11
C THR A 8 3.39 8.31 8.57
N VAL A 9 3.74 7.09 8.97
CA VAL A 9 3.41 6.54 10.28
C VAL A 9 4.60 6.69 11.24
N ASN A 10 4.39 7.40 12.34
CA ASN A 10 5.46 7.65 13.31
C ASN A 10 5.90 6.37 14.06
N ALA A 11 7.11 6.40 14.60
CA ALA A 11 7.67 5.27 15.36
C ALA A 11 6.80 4.82 16.55
N ARG A 12 6.03 5.73 17.15
CA ARG A 12 5.13 5.42 18.27
C ARG A 12 4.03 4.45 17.86
N TRP A 13 3.48 4.59 16.65
CA TRP A 13 2.50 3.65 16.13
C TRP A 13 3.08 2.24 16.02
N PHE A 14 4.31 2.11 15.51
CA PHE A 14 5.00 0.81 15.42
C PHE A 14 5.20 0.17 16.80
N VAL A 15 5.61 0.96 17.79
CA VAL A 15 5.72 0.47 19.18
C VAL A 15 4.37 -0.04 19.68
N SER A 16 3.29 0.73 19.48
CA SER A 16 1.93 0.31 19.88
C SER A 16 1.48 -0.96 19.14
N MET A 17 1.78 -1.10 17.85
CA MET A 17 1.50 -2.31 17.08
C MET A 17 2.25 -3.51 17.65
N LEU A 18 3.55 -3.38 17.94
CA LEU A 18 4.37 -4.43 18.53
C LEU A 18 3.88 -4.83 19.93
N GLU A 19 3.46 -3.87 20.75
CA GLU A 19 2.85 -4.16 22.06
C GLU A 19 1.58 -4.99 21.92
N ARG A 20 0.77 -4.74 20.89
CA ARG A 20 -0.45 -5.50 20.62
C ARG A 20 -0.18 -6.88 20.06
N LEU A 21 0.81 -7.02 19.19
CA LEU A 21 1.28 -8.34 18.75
C LEU A 21 1.83 -9.16 19.93
N ARG A 22 2.58 -8.53 20.85
CA ARG A 22 3.03 -9.17 22.08
C ARG A 22 1.85 -9.60 22.95
N GLN A 23 0.83 -8.76 23.09
CA GLN A 23 -0.37 -9.10 23.84
C GLN A 23 -1.09 -10.30 23.19
N LEU A 24 -1.32 -10.26 21.88
CA LEU A 24 -1.91 -11.37 21.13
C LEU A 24 -1.11 -12.67 21.33
N SER A 25 0.22 -12.59 21.27
CA SER A 25 1.13 -13.73 21.47
C SER A 25 1.13 -14.27 22.90
N SER A 26 0.63 -13.50 23.87
CA SER A 26 0.49 -13.93 25.28
C SER A 26 -0.87 -14.56 25.58
N GLU A 27 -1.82 -14.50 24.65
CA GLU A 27 -3.11 -15.15 24.79
C GLU A 27 -3.02 -16.62 24.34
N GLU A 28 -3.78 -17.49 25.00
CA GLU A 28 -4.05 -18.82 24.48
C GLU A 28 -5.00 -18.70 23.29
N VAL A 29 -4.60 -19.21 22.12
CA VAL A 29 -5.34 -19.01 20.87
C VAL A 29 -6.78 -19.55 20.97
N ASP A 30 -6.95 -20.74 21.53
CA ASP A 30 -8.26 -21.37 21.72
C ASP A 30 -9.18 -20.52 22.61
N ARG A 31 -8.62 -19.92 23.67
CA ARG A 31 -9.35 -18.99 24.53
C ARG A 31 -9.72 -17.73 23.77
N MET A 32 -8.80 -17.14 23.02
CA MET A 32 -9.03 -15.90 22.29
C MET A 32 -10.08 -16.08 21.18
N LEU A 33 -10.19 -17.25 20.57
CA LEU A 33 -11.22 -17.55 19.57
C LEU A 33 -12.60 -17.86 20.16
N ARG A 34 -12.68 -18.31 21.42
CA ARG A 34 -13.94 -18.77 22.04
C ARG A 34 -14.49 -17.86 23.15
N ASP A 35 -13.66 -17.02 23.75
CA ASP A 35 -14.01 -16.13 24.85
C ASP A 35 -14.34 -14.72 24.32
N PRO A 36 -15.63 -14.31 24.32
CA PRO A 36 -16.03 -12.99 23.84
C PRO A 36 -15.35 -11.84 24.59
N ALA A 37 -15.01 -12.02 25.88
CA ALA A 37 -14.32 -11.00 26.65
C ALA A 37 -12.85 -10.83 26.22
N ALA A 38 -12.20 -11.93 25.83
CA ALA A 38 -10.86 -11.89 25.25
C ALA A 38 -10.86 -11.24 23.87
N GLN A 39 -11.86 -11.56 23.04
CA GLN A 39 -12.06 -10.93 21.73
C GLN A 39 -12.29 -9.43 21.87
N ASP A 40 -13.18 -8.99 22.76
CA ASP A 40 -13.50 -7.58 22.92
C ASP A 40 -12.30 -6.75 23.41
N ARG A 41 -11.44 -7.33 24.26
CA ARG A 41 -10.22 -6.66 24.75
C ARG A 41 -9.27 -6.25 23.63
N LEU A 42 -9.14 -7.07 22.59
CA LEU A 42 -8.32 -6.77 21.40
C LEU A 42 -9.14 -6.21 20.24
N ARG A 43 -10.48 -6.14 20.41
CA ARG A 43 -11.43 -5.96 19.30
C ARG A 43 -11.13 -6.94 18.17
N TYR A 44 -10.82 -8.19 18.54
CA TYR A 44 -10.51 -9.27 17.62
C TYR A 44 -11.82 -9.78 17.01
N HIS A 45 -12.01 -9.57 15.72
CA HIS A 45 -13.21 -10.03 15.04
C HIS A 45 -12.96 -10.20 13.54
N PRO A 46 -13.76 -11.03 12.86
CA PRO A 46 -13.65 -11.22 11.42
C PRO A 46 -13.93 -9.94 10.64
N ILE A 47 -13.38 -9.87 9.43
CA ILE A 47 -13.56 -8.72 8.57
C ILE A 47 -14.89 -8.80 7.81
N ASN A 48 -15.73 -7.78 7.97
CA ASN A 48 -16.90 -7.63 7.13
C ASN A 48 -16.51 -7.03 5.77
N TRP A 49 -16.13 -7.89 4.82
CA TRP A 49 -15.75 -7.49 3.46
C TRP A 49 -16.87 -6.84 2.64
N ALA A 50 -18.11 -6.94 3.10
CA ALA A 50 -19.27 -6.28 2.49
C ALA A 50 -19.55 -4.89 3.10
N ALA A 51 -18.72 -4.40 4.02
CA ALA A 51 -18.95 -3.09 4.63
C ALA A 51 -18.82 -1.94 3.61
N LYS A 52 -19.45 -0.82 3.93
CA LYS A 52 -19.50 0.36 3.07
C LYS A 52 -18.11 0.98 2.92
N ASN A 53 -17.76 1.35 1.68
CA ASN A 53 -16.54 2.10 1.32
C ASN A 53 -15.21 1.39 1.68
N ILE A 54 -15.18 0.06 1.70
CA ILE A 54 -13.89 -0.64 1.81
C ILE A 54 -13.10 -0.42 0.50
N PRO A 55 -11.85 0.08 0.57
CA PRO A 55 -11.07 0.44 -0.61
C PRO A 55 -10.42 -0.76 -1.33
N ILE A 56 -10.37 -1.93 -0.67
CA ILE A 56 -9.78 -3.15 -1.20
C ILE A 56 -10.71 -4.34 -1.01
N ARG A 57 -10.73 -5.26 -1.95
CA ARG A 57 -11.50 -6.50 -1.89
C ARG A 57 -10.61 -7.67 -1.47
N LYS A 58 -11.20 -8.70 -0.85
CA LYS A 58 -10.47 -9.89 -0.41
C LYS A 58 -9.69 -10.55 -1.55
N ASP A 59 -10.27 -10.60 -2.75
CA ASP A 59 -9.66 -11.19 -3.95
C ASP A 59 -8.47 -10.39 -4.52
N GLN A 60 -8.33 -9.12 -4.12
CA GLN A 60 -7.19 -8.25 -4.50
C GLN A 60 -5.96 -8.48 -3.62
N LEU A 61 -6.02 -9.38 -2.64
CA LEU A 61 -4.89 -9.80 -1.81
C LEU A 61 -4.04 -10.85 -2.54
N GLU A 62 -3.43 -10.46 -3.66
CA GLU A 62 -2.67 -11.38 -4.54
C GLU A 62 -1.44 -12.01 -3.87
N SER A 63 -0.87 -11.33 -2.86
CA SER A 63 0.25 -11.86 -2.08
C SER A 63 -0.15 -12.96 -1.10
N LEU A 64 -1.44 -13.10 -0.79
CA LEU A 64 -1.97 -14.15 0.08
C LEU A 64 -2.27 -15.40 -0.78
N PRO A 65 -1.65 -16.56 -0.50
CA PRO A 65 -1.96 -17.79 -1.21
C PRO A 65 -3.47 -18.09 -1.21
N ALA A 66 -3.96 -18.60 -2.34
CA ALA A 66 -5.40 -18.81 -2.54
C ALA A 66 -6.04 -19.70 -1.46
N HIS A 67 -5.31 -20.70 -0.94
CA HIS A 67 -5.85 -21.57 0.12
C HIS A 67 -6.12 -20.79 1.42
N TYR A 68 -5.24 -19.88 1.83
CA TYR A 68 -5.49 -19.02 3.00
C TYR A 68 -6.50 -17.90 2.71
N ARG A 69 -6.58 -17.44 1.46
CA ARG A 69 -7.49 -16.36 1.08
C ARG A 69 -8.93 -16.84 0.93
N ASP A 70 -9.15 -18.02 0.38
CA ASP A 70 -10.47 -18.44 -0.10
C ASP A 70 -11.13 -19.49 0.82
N ASP A 71 -10.35 -20.21 1.64
CA ASP A 71 -10.87 -21.19 2.60
C ASP A 71 -11.47 -20.50 3.84
N PRO A 72 -12.72 -20.82 4.25
CA PRO A 72 -13.33 -20.28 5.46
C PRO A 72 -12.64 -20.71 6.76
N GLU A 73 -11.83 -21.78 6.77
CA GLU A 73 -11.06 -22.20 7.96
C GLU A 73 -10.00 -21.16 8.35
N TYR A 74 -9.48 -20.41 7.38
CA TYR A 74 -8.46 -19.37 7.55
C TYR A 74 -9.04 -17.96 7.47
N GLU A 75 -10.18 -17.73 8.14
CA GLU A 75 -10.89 -16.44 8.10
C GLU A 75 -9.97 -15.27 8.52
N LEU A 76 -9.98 -14.20 7.70
CA LEU A 76 -9.22 -12.99 7.99
C LEU A 76 -9.89 -12.20 9.12
N HIS A 77 -9.14 -12.03 10.20
CA HIS A 77 -9.52 -11.28 11.38
C HIS A 77 -8.75 -9.96 11.45
N GLN A 78 -9.33 -9.01 12.18
CA GLN A 78 -8.66 -7.78 12.57
C GLN A 78 -8.56 -7.67 14.08
N PHE A 79 -7.54 -7.00 14.58
CA PHE A 79 -7.50 -6.49 15.95
C PHE A 79 -7.04 -5.03 15.97
N GLN A 80 -7.51 -4.27 16.95
CA GLN A 80 -7.17 -2.86 17.06
C GLN A 80 -5.78 -2.66 17.68
N VAL A 81 -5.02 -1.73 17.10
CA VAL A 81 -3.80 -1.23 17.77
C VAL A 81 -4.23 -0.37 18.98
N SER A 82 -5.11 0.59 18.71
CA SER A 82 -5.92 1.31 19.68
C SER A 82 -7.09 1.99 18.96
N THR A 83 -7.98 2.64 19.71
CA THR A 83 -9.16 3.34 19.15
C THR A 83 -8.81 4.37 18.07
N GLY A 84 -7.60 4.95 18.09
CA GLY A 84 -7.17 5.96 17.11
C GLY A 84 -5.87 5.63 16.37
N GLN A 85 -5.37 4.40 16.48
CA GLN A 85 -4.13 3.97 15.81
C GLN A 85 -4.38 2.83 14.81
N GLY A 86 -5.57 2.73 14.26
CA GLY A 86 -5.85 1.74 13.24
C GLY A 86 -5.94 0.32 13.77
N ARG A 87 -5.66 -0.62 12.87
CA ARG A 87 -5.79 -2.05 13.09
C ARG A 87 -4.73 -2.83 12.32
N VAL A 88 -4.55 -4.08 12.74
CA VAL A 88 -3.78 -5.10 12.04
C VAL A 88 -4.73 -6.18 11.57
N VAL A 89 -4.46 -6.73 10.39
CA VAL A 89 -5.30 -7.73 9.73
C VAL A 89 -4.45 -8.95 9.43
N GLY A 90 -4.99 -10.13 9.71
CA GLY A 90 -4.31 -11.39 9.50
C GLY A 90 -5.18 -12.60 9.76
N PHE A 91 -4.58 -13.77 9.79
CA PHE A 91 -5.25 -15.05 10.06
C PHE A 91 -4.32 -15.97 10.85
N PHE A 92 -4.87 -16.98 11.49
CA PHE A 92 -4.09 -18.09 12.05
C PHE A 92 -3.93 -19.18 11.00
N ASP A 93 -2.71 -19.68 10.81
CA ASP A 93 -2.45 -20.85 9.98
C ASP A 93 -2.65 -22.16 10.77
N GLU A 94 -2.39 -23.29 10.10
CA GLU A 94 -2.45 -24.64 10.66
C GLU A 94 -1.50 -24.87 11.86
N HIS A 95 -0.53 -23.97 12.06
CA HIS A 95 0.43 -24.00 13.17
C HIS A 95 0.08 -23.01 14.29
N TRP A 96 -1.10 -22.39 14.22
CA TRP A 96 -1.56 -21.37 15.16
C TRP A 96 -0.62 -20.15 15.21
N ILE A 97 0.03 -19.84 14.09
CA ILE A 97 0.80 -18.62 13.92
C ILE A 97 -0.10 -17.55 13.29
N PHE A 98 -0.16 -16.38 13.91
CA PHE A 98 -0.89 -15.25 13.34
C PHE A 98 -0.06 -14.58 12.23
N ASN A 99 -0.50 -14.77 10.99
CA ASN A 99 0.12 -14.21 9.81
C ASN A 99 -0.49 -12.84 9.48
N VAL A 100 0.32 -11.78 9.55
CA VAL A 100 -0.11 -10.42 9.22
C VAL A 100 -0.17 -10.25 7.70
N VAL A 101 -1.33 -9.81 7.21
CA VAL A 101 -1.60 -9.57 5.78
C VAL A 101 -1.64 -8.08 5.47
N LEU A 102 -2.27 -7.27 6.31
CA LEU A 102 -2.38 -5.83 6.12
C LEU A 102 -2.16 -5.06 7.41
N LEU A 103 -1.60 -3.86 7.25
CA LEU A 103 -1.49 -2.85 8.28
C LEU A 103 -2.39 -1.68 7.87
N ASP A 104 -3.38 -1.36 8.69
CA ASP A 104 -4.37 -0.32 8.41
C ASP A 104 -4.32 0.75 9.51
N PRO A 105 -3.27 1.61 9.52
CA PRO A 105 -3.10 2.66 10.52
C PRO A 105 -4.19 3.74 10.46
N LEU A 106 -4.87 3.88 9.32
CA LEU A 106 -5.86 4.93 9.04
C LEU A 106 -7.32 4.47 9.15
N HIS A 107 -7.57 3.23 9.60
CA HIS A 107 -8.92 2.65 9.72
C HIS A 107 -9.70 2.56 8.39
N ASN A 108 -9.02 2.44 7.26
CA ASN A 108 -9.64 2.38 5.95
C ASN A 108 -10.33 1.05 5.63
N LEU A 109 -9.95 -0.07 6.26
CA LEU A 109 -10.46 -1.39 5.88
C LEU A 109 -11.89 -1.67 6.35
N GLN A 110 -12.38 -0.95 7.35
CA GLN A 110 -13.80 -0.87 7.71
C GLN A 110 -14.08 0.53 8.26
N PRO A 111 -14.38 1.49 7.36
CA PRO A 111 -14.76 2.83 7.77
C PRO A 111 -16.03 2.77 8.63
N SER A 112 -16.09 3.59 9.68
CA SER A 112 -17.23 3.57 10.60
C SER A 112 -18.14 4.79 10.40
N ARG A 113 -19.39 4.66 10.87
CA ARG A 113 -20.37 5.76 10.87
C ARG A 113 -19.85 7.00 11.60
N ASN A 114 -19.06 6.83 12.66
CA ASN A 114 -18.53 7.94 13.45
C ASN A 114 -17.57 8.84 12.66
N PHE A 115 -17.02 8.34 11.56
CA PHE A 115 -16.17 9.08 10.63
C PHE A 115 -16.82 9.19 9.24
N GLU A 116 -18.16 9.11 9.18
CA GLU A 116 -18.96 9.25 7.95
C GLU A 116 -18.60 8.25 6.84
N TYR A 117 -18.00 7.11 7.20
CA TYR A 117 -17.43 6.15 6.25
C TYR A 117 -16.37 6.77 5.32
N LYS A 118 -15.69 7.81 5.79
CA LYS A 118 -14.57 8.43 5.09
C LYS A 118 -13.40 7.44 5.05
N VAL A 119 -12.79 7.36 3.87
CA VAL A 119 -11.52 6.68 3.65
C VAL A 119 -10.46 7.77 3.59
N ASP A 120 -9.46 7.69 4.46
CA ASP A 120 -8.36 8.64 4.42
C ASP A 120 -7.39 8.26 3.30
N PRO A 121 -6.82 9.24 2.57
CA PRO A 121 -5.85 8.98 1.53
C PRO A 121 -4.72 8.10 2.08
N CYS A 122 -4.62 6.89 1.54
CA CYS A 122 -3.57 5.94 1.83
C CYS A 122 -2.93 5.59 0.50
N SER A 123 -1.60 5.61 0.46
CA SER A 123 -0.81 5.18 -0.67
C SER A 123 -0.30 3.77 -0.36
N PRO A 124 -1.08 2.70 -0.60
CA PRO A 124 -0.52 1.35 -0.52
C PRO A 124 0.47 1.21 -1.68
N LEU A 125 1.72 1.57 -1.41
CA LEU A 125 2.84 1.47 -2.34
C LEU A 125 2.60 2.19 -3.68
N SER A 126 2.24 3.48 -3.66
CA SER A 126 2.21 4.25 -4.90
C SER A 126 3.62 4.76 -5.21
N CYS A 127 4.17 4.36 -6.36
CA CYS A 127 5.20 5.19 -6.97
C CYS A 127 4.57 6.54 -7.33
N GLU A 128 5.38 7.60 -7.41
CA GLU A 128 4.92 8.98 -7.64
C GLU A 128 3.97 9.10 -8.84
N ILE A 129 4.12 8.23 -9.84
CA ILE A 129 3.28 8.18 -11.05
C ILE A 129 1.86 7.68 -10.72
N THR A 130 1.70 6.66 -9.89
CA THR A 130 0.39 6.20 -9.44
C THR A 130 -0.29 7.28 -8.60
N ALA A 131 0.46 7.93 -7.70
CA ALA A 131 -0.06 9.05 -6.91
C ALA A 131 -0.50 10.23 -7.78
N LEU A 132 0.28 10.58 -8.81
CA LEU A 132 -0.05 11.62 -9.78
C LEU A 132 -1.33 11.28 -10.57
N ARG A 133 -1.41 10.04 -11.08
CA ARG A 133 -2.57 9.55 -11.82
C ARG A 133 -3.85 9.61 -10.98
N GLU A 134 -3.80 9.11 -9.75
CA GLU A 134 -4.95 9.13 -8.85
C GLU A 134 -5.33 10.57 -8.46
N GLY A 135 -4.34 11.44 -8.22
CA GLY A 135 -4.57 12.87 -7.97
C GLY A 135 -5.28 13.57 -9.15
N MET A 136 -4.90 13.25 -10.39
CA MET A 136 -5.58 13.75 -11.60
C MET A 136 -7.03 13.26 -11.68
N LEU A 137 -7.28 11.96 -11.45
CA LEU A 137 -8.62 11.37 -11.47
C LEU A 137 -9.52 11.95 -10.37
N GLN A 138 -8.97 12.17 -9.17
CA GLN A 138 -9.69 12.78 -8.06
C GLN A 138 -10.05 14.24 -8.35
N GLY A 139 -9.12 15.04 -8.87
CA GLY A 139 -9.40 16.42 -9.30
C GLY A 139 -10.51 16.49 -10.35
N LEU A 140 -10.53 15.54 -11.29
CA LEU A 140 -11.57 15.42 -12.31
C LEU A 140 -12.94 15.05 -11.74
N SER A 141 -13.00 14.28 -10.65
CA SER A 141 -14.26 13.91 -9.99
C SER A 141 -15.00 15.13 -9.41
N HIS A 142 -14.27 16.20 -9.08
CA HIS A 142 -14.83 17.47 -8.61
C HIS A 142 -15.12 18.47 -9.74
N CYS A 143 -14.82 18.11 -11.00
CA CYS A 143 -15.10 18.97 -12.14
C CYS A 143 -16.59 18.89 -12.52
N GLN A 144 -17.31 19.99 -12.29
CA GLN A 144 -18.77 20.07 -12.52
C GLN A 144 -19.16 20.36 -13.98
N GLN A 145 -18.20 20.67 -14.86
CA GLN A 145 -18.47 21.00 -16.25
C GLN A 145 -18.48 19.75 -17.13
N ALA A 146 -19.69 19.34 -17.53
CA ALA A 146 -19.93 18.15 -18.35
C ALA A 146 -19.25 18.19 -19.74
N ALA A 147 -18.95 19.38 -20.27
CA ALA A 147 -18.35 19.58 -21.59
C ALA A 147 -16.96 20.25 -21.52
N CYS A 148 -16.16 19.94 -20.50
CA CYS A 148 -14.81 20.49 -20.36
C CYS A 148 -13.79 19.69 -21.19
N ALA A 149 -13.24 20.31 -22.24
CA ALA A 149 -12.21 19.73 -23.10
C ALA A 149 -10.92 19.36 -22.34
N ALA A 150 -10.55 20.17 -21.33
CA ALA A 150 -9.43 19.85 -20.46
C ALA A 150 -9.73 18.59 -19.63
N ALA A 151 -10.95 18.46 -19.10
CA ALA A 151 -11.35 17.30 -18.32
C ALA A 151 -11.35 16.01 -19.15
N SER A 152 -11.81 16.06 -20.40
CA SER A 152 -11.70 14.92 -21.32
C SER A 152 -10.25 14.54 -21.61
N HIS A 153 -9.37 15.52 -21.80
CA HIS A 153 -7.96 15.28 -22.09
C HIS A 153 -7.23 14.64 -20.89
N PHE A 154 -7.47 15.15 -19.67
CA PHE A 154 -6.92 14.58 -18.44
C PHE A 154 -7.43 13.16 -18.17
N ARG A 155 -8.70 12.85 -18.47
CA ARG A 155 -9.21 11.47 -18.38
C ARG A 155 -8.51 10.53 -19.35
N GLN A 156 -8.22 11.00 -20.56
CA GLN A 156 -7.49 10.24 -21.58
C GLN A 156 -6.05 9.93 -21.11
N LEU A 157 -5.34 10.95 -20.60
CA LEU A 157 -3.99 10.77 -20.04
C LEU A 157 -3.96 9.81 -18.86
N ALA A 158 -4.94 9.89 -17.95
CA ALA A 158 -5.01 9.02 -16.78
C ALA A 158 -5.42 7.56 -17.11
N THR A 159 -5.90 7.28 -18.32
CA THR A 159 -6.36 5.93 -18.73
C THR A 159 -5.52 5.31 -19.84
N ALA A 160 -4.72 6.09 -20.57
CA ALA A 160 -3.84 5.60 -21.62
C ALA A 160 -2.61 4.90 -21.02
N GLN A 161 -2.73 3.62 -20.72
CA GLN A 161 -1.71 2.91 -19.94
C GLN A 161 -0.48 2.44 -20.74
N GLN A 162 -0.42 2.55 -22.07
CA GLN A 162 0.68 1.95 -22.86
C GLN A 162 1.06 2.64 -24.17
N VAL A 163 0.32 3.62 -24.68
CA VAL A 163 0.50 4.13 -26.06
C VAL A 163 1.48 5.31 -26.15
N HIS A 164 1.90 5.89 -25.02
CA HIS A 164 2.58 7.19 -25.01
C HIS A 164 4.08 7.17 -24.68
N LEU A 165 4.69 6.02 -24.37
CA LEU A 165 6.10 5.99 -23.97
C LEU A 165 7.07 6.25 -25.14
N GLU A 166 6.72 5.83 -26.35
CA GLU A 166 7.54 6.09 -27.55
C GLU A 166 7.24 7.45 -28.21
N ALA A 167 6.12 8.08 -27.89
CA ALA A 167 5.65 9.30 -28.57
C ALA A 167 6.17 10.62 -27.96
N PHE A 168 6.72 10.58 -26.75
CA PHE A 168 7.17 11.77 -26.01
C PHE A 168 8.66 11.77 -25.69
N ASP A 169 9.47 10.89 -26.30
CA ASP A 169 10.89 10.73 -25.99
C ASP A 169 11.17 10.47 -24.49
N ILE A 170 10.19 9.89 -23.77
CA ILE A 170 10.31 9.58 -22.34
C ILE A 170 10.45 8.07 -22.15
N LEU A 171 11.66 7.65 -21.81
CA LEU A 171 11.95 6.27 -21.45
C LEU A 171 11.92 6.07 -19.93
N MET A 172 10.93 5.31 -19.44
CA MET A 172 10.86 4.94 -18.03
C MET A 172 11.70 3.71 -17.77
N VAL A 173 12.73 3.83 -16.92
CA VAL A 173 13.63 2.73 -16.58
C VAL A 173 13.48 2.35 -15.11
N LYS A 174 13.05 1.12 -14.86
CA LYS A 174 13.07 0.52 -13.52
C LYS A 174 14.44 -0.14 -13.30
N ILE A 175 15.23 0.41 -12.39
CA ILE A 175 16.46 -0.24 -11.92
C ILE A 175 16.07 -1.33 -10.93
N SER A 176 16.14 -2.58 -11.37
CA SER A 176 15.71 -3.75 -10.57
C SER A 176 16.83 -4.32 -9.70
N ASP A 177 18.08 -3.90 -9.93
CA ASP A 177 19.25 -4.29 -9.14
C ASP A 177 19.55 -3.23 -8.05
N PRO A 178 19.34 -3.56 -6.76
CA PRO A 178 19.61 -2.64 -5.66
C PRO A 178 21.08 -2.23 -5.53
N ALA A 179 22.02 -3.09 -5.94
CA ALA A 179 23.45 -2.78 -5.86
C ALA A 179 23.81 -1.69 -6.87
N LEU A 180 23.28 -1.80 -8.08
CA LEU A 180 23.49 -0.81 -9.15
C LEU A 180 22.89 0.56 -8.77
N LEU A 181 21.71 0.56 -8.14
CA LEU A 181 21.12 1.80 -7.61
C LEU A 181 21.96 2.41 -6.49
N GLY A 182 22.55 1.59 -5.62
CA GLY A 182 23.47 2.03 -4.57
C GLY A 182 24.68 2.76 -5.15
N THR A 183 25.36 2.13 -6.12
CA THR A 183 26.52 2.72 -6.81
C THR A 183 26.14 4.02 -7.53
N ALA A 184 25.02 4.05 -8.24
CA ALA A 184 24.57 5.27 -8.94
C ALA A 184 24.30 6.43 -7.97
N LYS A 185 23.71 6.15 -6.80
CA LYS A 185 23.50 7.15 -5.75
C LYS A 185 24.82 7.65 -5.14
N GLU A 186 25.82 6.79 -4.99
CA GLU A 186 27.15 7.18 -4.52
C GLU A 186 27.86 8.12 -5.49
N LEU A 187 27.79 7.84 -6.80
CA LEU A 187 28.34 8.72 -7.84
C LEU A 187 27.74 10.13 -7.78
N VAL A 188 26.41 10.23 -7.63
CA VAL A 188 25.73 11.52 -7.47
C VAL A 188 26.16 12.22 -6.17
N LYS A 189 26.26 11.47 -5.08
CA LYS A 189 26.64 12.01 -3.77
C LYS A 189 28.09 12.54 -3.76
N ASN A 190 28.99 11.86 -4.47
CA ASN A 190 30.41 12.24 -4.56
C ASN A 190 30.65 13.37 -5.56
N GLY A 191 29.64 13.76 -6.35
CA GLY A 191 29.74 14.77 -7.41
C GLY A 191 30.35 14.23 -8.70
N ASP A 192 30.52 12.92 -8.82
CA ASP A 192 30.99 12.25 -10.04
C ASP A 192 29.92 12.22 -11.14
N ALA A 193 28.66 12.46 -10.78
CA ALA A 193 27.55 12.67 -11.70
C ALA A 193 26.57 13.73 -11.16
N ALA A 194 25.94 14.49 -12.06
CA ALA A 194 24.99 15.54 -11.66
C ALA A 194 23.64 14.98 -11.19
N SER A 195 23.22 13.84 -11.74
CA SER A 195 21.97 13.15 -11.39
C SER A 195 21.95 11.71 -11.89
N LEU A 196 20.92 10.94 -11.54
CA LEU A 196 20.70 9.61 -12.12
C LEU A 196 20.42 9.68 -13.64
N ALA A 197 19.82 10.77 -14.12
CA ALA A 197 19.58 10.98 -15.54
C ALA A 197 20.90 11.18 -16.30
N ASP A 198 21.81 11.97 -15.73
CA ASP A 198 23.17 12.20 -16.26
C ASP A 198 23.96 10.89 -16.41
N ILE A 199 23.88 10.01 -15.41
CA ILE A 199 24.48 8.66 -15.48
C ILE A 199 23.88 7.85 -16.63
N PHE A 200 22.56 7.89 -16.79
CA PHE A 200 21.86 7.14 -17.83
C PHE A 200 22.16 7.66 -19.24
N GLU A 201 22.10 8.98 -19.45
CA GLU A 201 22.44 9.65 -20.71
C GLU A 201 23.90 9.40 -21.10
N THR A 202 24.82 9.48 -20.14
CA THR A 202 26.24 9.15 -20.37
C THR A 202 26.42 7.69 -20.77
N GLY A 203 25.68 6.77 -20.14
CA GLY A 203 25.68 5.35 -20.52
C GLY A 203 25.18 5.11 -21.95
N ILE A 204 24.11 5.80 -22.36
CA ILE A 204 23.62 5.75 -23.75
C ILE A 204 24.69 6.26 -24.71
N LEU A 205 25.27 7.44 -24.45
CA LEU A 205 26.32 8.03 -25.28
C LEU A 205 27.56 7.12 -25.39
N ALA A 206 27.99 6.52 -24.28
CA ALA A 206 29.12 5.59 -24.25
C ALA A 206 28.85 4.32 -25.07
N THR A 207 27.60 3.84 -25.08
CA THR A 207 27.20 2.65 -25.85
C THR A 207 27.10 2.98 -27.34
N MET A 208 26.58 4.17 -27.69
CA MET A 208 26.51 4.65 -29.07
C MET A 208 27.88 4.96 -29.67
N ALA A 209 28.86 5.35 -28.87
CA ALA A 209 30.22 5.62 -29.32
C ALA A 209 31.06 4.35 -29.59
N GLN A 210 30.57 3.17 -29.19
CA GLN A 210 31.24 1.88 -29.36
C GLN A 210 30.67 1.04 -30.52
N GLY A 211 29.61 1.51 -31.19
CA GLY A 211 29.01 0.87 -32.38
C GLY A 211 29.29 1.66 -33.65
#